data_AF-A0AAD9BX99-F1
#
_entry.id   AF-A0AAD9BX99-F1
#
_cell.length_a   1.000
_cell.length_b   1.000
_cell.length_c   1.000
_cell.angle_alpha   90.00
_cell.angle_beta   90.00
_cell.angle_gamma   90.00
#
_symmetry.space_group_name_H-M   'P 1'
#
loop_
_entity.id
_entity.type
_entity.pdbx_description
1 polymer ?
#
loop_
_entity_poly.entity_id
_entity_poly.type
_entity_poly.pdbx_seq_one_letter_code
_entity_poly.pdbx_strand_id
1 'polypeptide(L)'
;MLRAFIVKGSEEGVDLSMLRVFIVKGSEEGVDPSMLRAFIVKGSEEGVDPSMLRAFIVKGSEEGVDLSMLRAFIVKGSEEGVNPSMLRAFIVKGSEEGVDPSMLRAFIVKGSEEGVDLSMLRAFIVKGSEEGGIRFFLL
;
A
#
# COMPACT_ATOMS: atom_id res chain seq x y z
N MET A 1 -2.72 27.11 -0.78
CA MET A 1 -2.96 25.70 -0.42
C MET A 1 -2.35 24.82 -1.50
N LEU A 2 -1.26 24.13 -1.18
CA LEU A 2 -0.58 23.25 -2.13
C LEU A 2 -1.45 22.01 -2.37
N ARG A 3 -1.83 21.76 -3.63
CA ARG A 3 -2.75 20.67 -3.99
C ARG A 3 -2.03 19.40 -4.37
N ALA A 4 -0.84 19.53 -4.92
CA ALA A 4 0.00 18.42 -5.31
C ALA A 4 1.46 18.84 -5.14
N PHE A 5 2.30 17.91 -4.71
CA PHE A 5 3.75 18.02 -4.77
C PHE A 5 4.28 16.86 -5.59
N ILE A 6 5.22 17.13 -6.50
CA ILE A 6 5.71 16.16 -7.47
C ILE A 6 7.23 16.16 -7.41
N VAL A 7 7.79 14.99 -7.10
CA VAL A 7 9.22 14.71 -7.08
C VAL A 7 9.60 13.97 -8.36
N LYS A 8 10.84 14.20 -8.83
CA LYS A 8 11.50 13.42 -9.86
C LYS A 8 12.90 13.07 -9.37
N GLY A 9 13.27 11.79 -9.41
CA GLY A 9 14.53 11.32 -8.83
C GLY A 9 14.28 10.70 -7.45
N SER A 10 15.21 10.95 -6.53
CA SER A 10 15.15 10.52 -5.13
C SER A 10 15.01 11.73 -4.21
N GLU A 11 14.08 11.69 -3.27
CA GLU A 11 14.04 12.62 -2.13
C GLU A 11 13.96 11.82 -0.83
N GLU A 12 14.41 12.45 0.25
CA GLU A 12 14.36 11.94 1.62
C GLU A 12 13.64 12.95 2.52
N GLY A 13 12.71 12.49 3.36
CA GLY A 13 12.27 13.26 4.54
C GLY A 13 11.42 14.50 4.25
N VAL A 14 10.33 14.35 3.49
CA VAL A 14 9.45 15.48 3.14
C VAL A 14 8.31 15.66 4.18
N ASP A 15 8.41 16.67 5.06
CA ASP A 15 7.29 17.10 5.92
C ASP A 15 6.25 17.90 5.12
N LEU A 16 5.09 17.28 4.93
CA LEU A 16 4.02 17.81 4.10
C LEU A 16 2.73 17.91 4.91
N SER A 17 2.77 18.72 5.97
CA SER A 17 1.68 18.90 6.94
C SER A 17 0.26 19.14 6.38
N MET A 18 0.05 19.53 5.11
CA MET A 18 -1.29 19.53 4.47
C MET A 18 -1.27 19.36 2.93
N LEU A 19 -0.74 18.23 2.43
CA LEU A 19 -0.88 17.89 1.02
C LEU A 19 -2.16 17.12 0.71
N ARG A 20 -2.74 17.38 -0.47
CA ARG A 20 -3.75 16.47 -1.02
C ARG A 20 -3.11 15.31 -1.77
N VAL A 21 -2.09 15.58 -2.57
CA VAL A 21 -1.45 14.57 -3.43
C VAL A 21 0.06 14.72 -3.35
N PHE A 22 0.77 13.62 -3.15
CA PHE A 22 2.22 13.53 -3.29
C PHE A 22 2.51 12.51 -4.40
N ILE A 23 3.40 12.85 -5.32
CA ILE A 23 3.72 12.01 -6.48
C ILE A 23 5.22 11.90 -6.63
N VAL A 24 5.73 10.67 -6.60
CA VAL A 24 7.13 10.34 -6.83
C VAL A 24 7.29 9.71 -8.21
N LYS A 25 8.39 10.06 -8.89
CA LYS A 25 8.85 9.41 -10.12
C LYS A 25 10.33 9.07 -9.94
N GLY A 26 10.62 7.84 -9.54
CA GLY A 26 11.94 7.42 -9.12
C GLY A 26 11.83 6.55 -7.87
N SER A 27 12.79 6.73 -6.96
CA SER A 27 12.76 6.14 -5.62
C SER A 27 12.38 7.22 -4.61
N GLU A 28 11.83 6.85 -3.47
CA GLU A 28 11.64 7.75 -2.33
C GLU A 28 11.82 6.94 -1.06
N GLU A 29 12.41 7.59 -0.06
CA GLU A 29 12.63 7.02 1.26
C GLU A 29 12.05 7.97 2.33
N GLY A 30 11.18 7.45 3.19
CA GLY A 30 10.80 8.13 4.43
C GLY A 30 9.92 9.37 4.25
N VAL A 31 8.63 9.14 4.00
CA VAL A 31 7.61 10.20 3.89
C VAL A 31 6.70 10.20 5.12
N ASP A 32 6.70 11.30 5.88
CA ASP A 32 5.84 11.48 7.08
C ASP A 32 4.96 12.75 6.99
N PRO A 33 3.84 12.70 6.27
CA PRO A 33 2.82 13.73 6.30
C PRO A 33 1.71 13.37 7.28
N SER A 34 1.34 14.31 8.13
CA SER A 34 0.21 14.09 9.07
C SER A 34 -1.10 13.65 8.39
N MET A 35 -1.43 14.15 7.19
CA MET A 35 -2.58 13.67 6.41
C MET A 35 -2.37 13.81 4.90
N LEU A 36 -2.55 12.72 4.16
CA LEU A 36 -2.54 12.69 2.69
C LEU A 36 -3.83 12.08 2.12
N ARG A 37 -4.33 12.63 1.00
CA ARG A 37 -5.41 11.95 0.26
C ARG A 37 -4.87 10.91 -0.71
N ALA A 38 -3.75 11.18 -1.35
CA ALA A 38 -3.14 10.24 -2.28
C ALA A 38 -1.63 10.34 -2.23
N PHE A 39 -0.98 9.20 -2.08
CA PHE A 39 0.43 9.05 -2.35
C PHE A 39 0.61 8.13 -3.55
N ILE A 40 1.39 8.55 -4.54
CA ILE A 40 1.50 7.86 -5.83
C ILE A 40 2.97 7.73 -6.21
N VAL A 41 3.44 6.50 -6.33
CA VAL A 41 4.83 6.19 -6.66
C VAL A 41 4.89 5.55 -8.04
N LYS A 42 5.88 5.97 -8.82
CA LYS A 42 6.26 5.33 -10.09
C LYS A 42 7.74 5.00 -10.02
N GLY A 43 8.06 3.77 -9.63
CA GLY A 43 9.40 3.29 -9.33
C GLY A 43 9.37 2.47 -8.04
N SER A 44 10.32 2.70 -7.16
CA SER A 44 10.40 2.05 -5.85
C SER A 44 10.03 3.02 -4.73
N GLU A 45 9.54 2.49 -3.62
CA GLU A 45 9.38 3.23 -2.37
C GLU A 45 9.86 2.34 -1.23
N GLU A 46 10.52 2.95 -0.26
CA GLU A 46 10.85 2.33 1.01
C GLU A 46 10.36 3.22 2.16
N GLY A 47 9.40 2.73 2.96
CA GLY A 47 9.02 3.36 4.21
C GLY A 47 8.14 4.61 4.09
N VAL A 48 6.87 4.44 4.43
CA VAL A 48 5.83 5.48 4.38
C VAL A 48 5.03 5.45 5.68
N ASP A 49 5.04 6.54 6.45
CA ASP A 49 4.36 6.62 7.77
C ASP A 49 3.43 7.86 7.98
N PRO A 50 2.47 8.16 7.08
CA PRO A 50 1.38 9.08 7.40
C PRO A 50 0.44 8.53 8.49
N SER A 51 0.09 9.39 9.45
CA SER A 51 -0.94 9.07 10.44
C SER A 51 -2.32 8.74 9.82
N MET A 52 -2.65 9.34 8.66
CA MET A 52 -3.83 8.97 7.88
C MET A 52 -3.61 9.14 6.37
N LEU A 53 -3.76 8.04 5.64
CA LEU A 53 -3.70 8.01 4.18
C LEU A 53 -4.98 7.44 3.57
N ARG A 54 -5.55 8.12 2.57
CA ARG A 54 -6.74 7.58 1.87
C ARG A 54 -6.39 6.62 0.75
N ALA A 55 -5.32 6.87 0.01
CA ALA A 55 -4.92 6.02 -1.09
C ALA A 55 -3.41 6.02 -1.21
N PHE A 56 -2.82 4.84 -1.20
CA PHE A 56 -1.44 4.65 -1.56
C PHE A 56 -1.39 3.79 -2.83
N ILE A 57 -0.71 4.29 -3.85
CA ILE A 57 -0.71 3.67 -5.18
C ILE A 57 0.72 3.55 -5.68
N VAL A 58 1.15 2.31 -5.90
CA VAL A 58 2.51 1.99 -6.33
C VAL A 58 2.46 1.37 -7.72
N LYS A 59 3.37 1.84 -8.59
CA LYS A 59 3.65 1.25 -9.89
C LYS A 59 5.14 0.93 -9.96
N GLY A 60 5.49 -0.27 -9.54
CA GLY A 60 6.86 -0.75 -9.39
C GLY A 60 6.95 -1.64 -8.14
N SER A 61 7.93 -1.41 -7.30
CA SER A 61 8.12 -2.13 -6.03
C SER A 61 7.77 -1.25 -4.83
N GLU A 62 7.25 -1.86 -3.78
CA GLU A 62 7.10 -1.26 -2.45
C GLU A 62 7.74 -2.18 -1.43
N GLU A 63 8.53 -1.62 -0.52
CA GLU A 63 9.02 -2.34 0.65
C GLU A 63 8.59 -1.59 1.92
N GLY A 64 7.80 -2.26 2.76
CA GLY A 64 7.50 -1.80 4.12
C GLY A 64 6.57 -0.60 4.20
N VAL A 65 5.30 -0.86 4.54
CA VAL A 65 4.32 0.19 4.86
C VAL A 65 3.75 -0.01 6.25
N ASP A 66 4.02 0.91 7.16
CA ASP A 66 3.42 0.97 8.49
C ASP A 66 2.59 2.24 8.63
N LEU A 67 1.31 2.09 8.95
CA LEU A 67 0.36 3.20 9.03
C LEU A 67 -0.71 2.95 10.07
N SER A 68 -1.09 4.01 10.79
CA SER A 68 -2.25 3.94 11.69
C SER A 68 -3.55 3.64 10.94
N MET A 69 -3.82 4.33 9.83
CA MET A 69 -5.04 4.11 9.03
C MET A 69 -4.82 4.32 7.54
N LEU A 70 -5.10 3.26 6.77
CA LEU A 70 -5.11 3.30 5.31
C LEU A 70 -6.47 2.86 4.77
N ARG A 71 -7.06 3.64 3.85
CA ARG A 71 -8.31 3.20 3.18
C ARG A 71 -8.06 2.29 2.00
N ALA A 72 -7.05 2.56 1.18
CA ALA A 72 -6.77 1.76 0.00
C ALA A 72 -5.27 1.69 -0.25
N PHE A 73 -4.75 0.48 -0.31
CA PHE A 73 -3.40 0.19 -0.77
C PHE A 73 -3.50 -0.53 -2.12
N ILE A 74 -2.83 0.00 -3.13
CA ILE A 74 -2.94 -0.51 -4.50
C ILE A 74 -1.55 -0.64 -5.11
N VAL A 75 -1.14 -1.87 -5.40
CA VAL A 75 0.16 -2.16 -6.01
C VAL A 75 -0.03 -2.75 -7.40
N LYS A 76 0.75 -2.24 -8.34
CA LYS A 76 0.95 -2.86 -9.65
C LYS A 76 2.44 -3.13 -9.85
N GLY A 77 2.86 -4.33 -9.47
CA GLY A 77 4.25 -4.78 -9.46
C GLY A 77 4.45 -5.74 -8.28
N SER A 78 5.52 -5.57 -7.53
CA SER A 78 5.80 -6.34 -6.31
C SER A 78 5.55 -5.49 -5.07
N GLU A 79 5.14 -6.13 -3.98
CA GLU A 79 5.19 -5.52 -2.67
C GLU A 79 5.61 -6.53 -1.61
N GLU A 80 6.41 -6.04 -0.68
CA GLU A 80 6.96 -6.79 0.44
C GLU A 80 6.58 -6.06 1.74
N GLY A 81 5.60 -6.62 2.47
CA GLY A 81 5.27 -6.22 3.84
C GLY A 81 4.41 -4.96 3.97
N VAL A 82 3.13 -5.15 4.27
CA VAL A 82 2.21 -4.07 4.65
C VAL A 82 1.56 -4.36 6.01
N ASN A 83 1.80 -3.49 7.00
CA ASN A 83 1.32 -3.63 8.37
C ASN A 83 0.65 -2.36 8.92
N PRO A 84 -0.55 -2.00 8.42
CA PRO A 84 -1.32 -0.91 9.02
C PRO A 84 -2.23 -1.42 10.13
N SER A 85 -2.43 -0.62 11.19
CA SER A 85 -3.39 -0.96 12.24
C SER A 85 -4.82 -1.16 11.70
N MET A 86 -5.21 -0.40 10.67
CA MET A 86 -6.49 -0.58 9.98
C MET A 86 -6.34 -0.35 8.47
N LEU A 87 -6.71 -1.38 7.69
CA LEU A 87 -6.80 -1.31 6.24
C LEU A 87 -8.20 -1.67 5.74
N ARG A 88 -8.76 -0.83 4.85
CA ARG A 88 -10.07 -1.18 4.24
C ARG A 88 -9.93 -2.01 2.98
N ALA A 89 -8.98 -1.72 2.12
CA ALA A 89 -8.81 -2.45 0.87
C ALA A 89 -7.33 -2.57 0.54
N PHE A 90 -6.90 -3.80 0.32
CA PHE A 90 -5.60 -4.14 -0.20
C PHE A 90 -5.77 -4.77 -1.58
N ILE A 91 -5.11 -4.22 -2.59
CA ILE A 91 -5.28 -4.66 -3.97
C ILE A 91 -3.92 -4.78 -4.64
N VAL A 92 -3.53 -6.01 -4.97
CA VAL A 92 -2.25 -6.28 -5.64
C VAL A 92 -2.52 -6.86 -7.02
N LYS A 93 -1.78 -6.35 -8.01
CA LYS A 93 -1.68 -6.94 -9.34
C LYS A 93 -0.21 -7.20 -9.66
N GLY A 94 0.26 -8.38 -9.29
CA GLY A 94 1.63 -8.83 -9.41
C GLY A 94 1.96 -9.82 -8.28
N SER A 95 3.06 -9.62 -7.56
CA SER A 95 3.45 -10.45 -6.41
C SER A 95 3.26 -9.69 -5.11
N GLU A 96 2.91 -10.41 -4.05
CA GLU A 96 2.89 -9.94 -2.66
C GLU A 96 3.58 -10.98 -1.77
N GLU A 97 4.41 -10.53 -0.83
CA GLU A 97 5.15 -11.38 0.11
C GLU A 97 4.79 -11.10 1.59
N GLY A 98 3.65 -10.47 1.83
CA GLY A 98 2.99 -10.49 3.14
C GLY A 98 2.21 -9.24 3.53
N VAL A 99 1.05 -9.47 4.16
CA VAL A 99 0.19 -8.44 4.75
C VAL A 99 -0.20 -8.87 6.17
N ASP A 100 -0.07 -7.95 7.13
CA ASP A 100 -0.46 -8.19 8.54
C ASP A 100 -1.14 -6.98 9.20
N PRO A 101 -2.33 -6.55 8.74
CA PRO A 101 -3.11 -5.55 9.43
C PRO A 101 -3.91 -6.13 10.60
N SER A 102 -4.02 -5.37 11.69
CA SER A 102 -4.90 -5.76 12.81
C SER A 102 -6.38 -5.85 12.40
N MET A 103 -6.81 -5.06 11.41
CA MET A 103 -8.12 -5.20 10.76
C MET A 103 -8.03 -4.93 9.26
N LEU A 104 -8.45 -5.93 8.45
CA LEU A 104 -8.62 -5.82 7.01
C LEU A 104 -10.07 -6.05 6.58
N ARG A 105 -10.63 -5.16 5.75
CA ARG A 105 -11.97 -5.40 5.20
C ARG A 105 -11.96 -6.19 3.90
N ALA A 106 -11.04 -5.90 2.99
CA ALA A 106 -10.98 -6.55 1.69
C ALA A 106 -9.54 -6.73 1.26
N PHE A 107 -9.22 -7.96 0.85
CA PHE A 107 -7.95 -8.31 0.26
C PHE A 107 -8.19 -8.89 -1.13
N ILE A 108 -7.53 -8.32 -2.15
CA ILE A 108 -7.71 -8.70 -3.55
C ILE A 108 -6.35 -8.86 -4.21
N VAL A 109 -5.96 -10.08 -4.54
CA VAL A 109 -4.71 -10.35 -5.26
C VAL A 109 -5.01 -10.90 -6.64
N LYS A 110 -4.34 -10.33 -7.64
CA LYS A 110 -4.32 -10.83 -9.01
C LYS A 110 -2.88 -11.12 -9.44
N GLY A 111 -2.39 -12.28 -9.05
CA GLY A 111 -1.05 -12.77 -9.33
C GLY A 111 -0.64 -13.84 -8.31
N SER A 112 0.54 -13.72 -7.72
CA SER A 112 1.00 -14.58 -6.61
C SER A 112 0.92 -13.82 -5.29
N GLU A 113 0.69 -14.56 -4.21
CA GLU A 113 0.70 -14.09 -2.83
C GLU A 113 1.46 -15.13 -2.00
N GLU A 114 2.23 -14.67 -1.03
CA GLU A 114 2.91 -15.53 -0.06
C GLU A 114 2.74 -14.92 1.33
N GLY A 115 2.03 -15.64 2.21
CA GLY A 115 2.00 -15.31 3.64
C GLY A 115 1.03 -14.20 4.04
N VAL A 116 -0.24 -14.56 4.23
CA VAL A 116 -1.25 -13.65 4.77
C VAL A 116 -1.61 -14.05 6.20
N ASP A 117 -1.25 -13.19 7.16
CA ASP A 117 -1.69 -13.32 8.56
C ASP A 117 -2.70 -12.21 8.85
N LEU A 118 -3.92 -12.60 9.20
CA LEU A 118 -5.02 -11.65 9.36
C LEU A 118 -5.77 -11.92 10.64
N SER A 119 -5.59 -11.02 11.61
CA SER A 119 -6.33 -11.03 12.87
C SER A 119 -7.85 -10.92 12.65
N MET A 120 -8.28 -10.08 11.69
CA MET A 120 -9.68 -9.92 11.30
C MET A 120 -9.81 -9.55 9.82
N LEU A 121 -10.40 -10.46 9.04
CA LEU A 121 -10.71 -10.27 7.62
C LEU A 121 -12.21 -10.38 7.35
N ARG A 122 -12.76 -9.54 6.47
CA ARG A 122 -14.16 -9.69 6.00
C ARG A 122 -14.29 -10.33 4.62
N ALA A 123 -13.40 -10.02 3.69
CA ALA A 123 -13.48 -10.53 2.32
C ALA A 123 -12.10 -10.76 1.71
N PHE A 124 -11.94 -11.89 1.03
CA PHE A 124 -10.70 -12.32 0.40
C PHE A 124 -10.95 -12.84 -1.00
N ILE A 125 -10.25 -12.29 -1.99
CA ILE A 125 -10.36 -12.67 -3.40
C ILE A 125 -8.98 -12.82 -4.00
N VAL A 126 -8.61 -14.04 -4.38
CA VAL A 126 -7.34 -14.31 -5.08
C VAL A 126 -7.63 -14.86 -6.47
N LYS A 127 -6.98 -14.26 -7.47
CA LYS A 127 -7.06 -14.68 -8.87
C LYS A 127 -5.67 -14.70 -9.50
N GLY A 128 -4.96 -15.81 -9.35
CA GLY A 128 -3.70 -16.08 -10.03
C GLY A 128 -3.18 -17.48 -9.74
N SER A 129 -1.88 -17.70 -9.96
CA SER A 129 -1.22 -18.98 -9.75
C SER A 129 -0.47 -18.96 -8.42
N GLU A 130 -1.09 -19.47 -7.38
CA GLU A 130 -0.35 -20.16 -6.33
C GLU A 130 -0.50 -21.67 -6.53
N GLU A 131 0.30 -22.43 -5.80
CA GLU A 131 0.15 -23.87 -5.56
C GLU A 131 -1.18 -24.25 -4.85
N GLY A 132 -2.30 -23.58 -5.14
CA GLY A 132 -3.47 -23.62 -4.27
C GLY A 132 -4.81 -23.07 -4.78
N GLY A 133 -5.02 -22.90 -6.09
CA GLY A 133 -6.36 -22.69 -6.67
C GLY A 133 -7.08 -21.37 -6.32
N ILE A 134 -8.19 -21.09 -7.03
CA ILE A 134 -9.01 -19.89 -6.79
C ILE A 134 -9.77 -20.06 -5.47
N ARG A 135 -9.50 -19.19 -4.49
CA ARG A 135 -10.20 -19.17 -3.20
C ARG A 135 -11.05 -17.90 -3.09
N PHE A 136 -12.34 -18.10 -2.84
CA PHE A 136 -13.26 -17.03 -2.45
C PHE A 136 -13.67 -17.29 -1.00
N PHE A 137 -13.30 -16.39 -0.09
CA PHE A 137 -13.87 -16.36 1.26
C PHE A 137 -14.76 -15.13 1.38
N LEU A 138 -16.06 -15.37 1.50
CA LEU A 138 -17.03 -14.39 1.98
C LEU A 138 -17.42 -14.84 3.39
N LEU A 139 -17.02 -14.07 4.41
CA LEU A 139 -17.53 -14.18 5.77
C LEU A 139 -18.78 -13.31 5.94
#